data_AF-A0AA34X007-F1
#
_entry.id   AF-A0AA34X007-F1
#
_cell.length_a   1.000
_cell.length_b   1.000
_cell.length_c   1.000
_cell.angle_alpha   90.00
_cell.angle_beta   90.00
_cell.angle_gamma   90.00
#
_symmetry.space_group_name_H-M   'P 1'
#
loop_
_entity.id
_entity.type
_entity.pdbx_description
1 polymer ?
#
loop_
_entity_poly.entity_id
_entity_poly.type
_entity_poly.pdbx_seq_one_letter_code
_entity_poly.pdbx_strand_id
1 'polypeptide(L)'
;MAFRMNEQVEVGRDRAKRYLIPREFTKEQREAAAAEIHRIERELGPVVSEYPSWHPLVRNHSPRLPETFPNRRCGYEGLDHTVWFVNGFITCPYTGSGNVQKIIDSVEKLPSHPKFTITIRELETRMYFEGTTTLLVKCEWSGTLPAHQQIPKSLAIPLMLQQEIPAWEWAVRSESWTTMQRYILGEPCGNRSSLFVDQETGLALKKAYQMLVDSGMYGLQN
;
A
#
# COMPACT_ATOMS: atom_id res chain seq x y z
N MET A 1 -2.06 2.27 23.17
CA MET A 1 -1.45 0.92 23.06
C MET A 1 -0.18 1.06 22.23
N ALA A 2 0.94 0.47 22.66
CA ALA A 2 2.17 0.52 21.86
C ALA A 2 1.95 -0.25 20.54
N PHE A 3 2.36 0.32 19.42
CA PHE A 3 2.32 -0.38 18.14
C PHE A 3 3.26 -1.58 18.21
N ARG A 4 2.70 -2.78 18.12
CA ARG A 4 3.43 -4.05 18.17
C ARG A 4 3.46 -4.63 16.77
N MET A 5 4.55 -4.32 16.07
CA MET A 5 4.75 -4.71 14.67
C MET A 5 4.45 -6.20 14.44
N ASN A 6 5.05 -7.09 15.22
CA ASN A 6 4.88 -8.54 15.07
C ASN A 6 3.42 -8.99 15.20
N GLU A 7 2.66 -8.42 16.15
CA GLU A 7 1.25 -8.76 16.34
C GLU A 7 0.42 -8.33 15.11
N GLN A 8 0.70 -7.14 14.57
CA GLN A 8 0.02 -6.64 13.38
C GLN A 8 0.35 -7.44 12.11
N VAL A 9 1.60 -7.94 12.01
CA VAL A 9 2.02 -8.84 10.93
C VAL A 9 1.20 -10.14 10.97
N GLU A 10 1.09 -10.79 12.13
CA GLU A 10 0.31 -12.01 12.28
C GLU A 10 -1.19 -11.80 11.97
N VAL A 11 -1.78 -10.73 12.53
CA VAL A 11 -3.18 -10.38 12.29
C VAL A 11 -3.46 -10.13 10.81
N GLY A 12 -2.57 -9.41 10.12
CA GLY A 12 -2.67 -9.15 8.69
C GLY A 12 -2.61 -10.43 7.87
N ARG A 13 -1.64 -11.31 8.17
CA ARG A 13 -1.48 -12.61 7.50
C ARG A 13 -2.71 -13.50 7.68
N ASP A 14 -3.23 -13.59 8.90
CA ASP A 14 -4.42 -14.39 9.18
C ASP A 14 -5.68 -13.84 8.51
N ARG A 15 -5.78 -12.51 8.38
CA ARG A 15 -6.84 -11.88 7.59
C ARG A 15 -6.71 -12.25 6.11
N ALA A 16 -5.50 -12.15 5.53
CA ALA A 16 -5.27 -12.51 4.14
C ALA A 16 -5.61 -13.97 3.85
N LYS A 17 -5.17 -14.91 4.71
CA LYS A 17 -5.50 -16.33 4.58
C LYS A 17 -7.00 -16.58 4.66
N ARG A 18 -7.70 -15.96 5.62
CA ARG A 18 -9.17 -16.11 5.76
C ARG A 18 -9.93 -15.59 4.54
N TYR A 19 -9.38 -14.59 3.84
CA TYR A 19 -10.03 -13.98 2.69
C TYR A 19 -9.70 -14.69 1.37
N LEU A 20 -8.43 -15.03 1.15
CA LEU A 20 -7.93 -15.59 -0.10
C LEU A 20 -7.93 -17.13 -0.15
N ILE A 21 -8.22 -17.81 0.96
CA ILE A 21 -8.24 -19.28 1.00
C ILE A 21 -9.66 -19.74 1.36
N PRO A 22 -10.50 -20.04 0.35
CA PRO A 22 -11.85 -20.52 0.58
C PRO A 22 -11.85 -21.89 1.27
N ARG A 23 -12.94 -22.22 1.96
CA ARG A 23 -13.07 -23.49 2.69
C ARG A 23 -13.28 -24.68 1.75
N GLU A 24 -13.78 -24.38 0.55
CA GLU A 24 -14.12 -25.29 -0.54
C GLU A 24 -12.88 -25.87 -1.22
N PHE A 25 -11.72 -25.23 -1.08
CA PHE A 25 -10.46 -25.77 -1.59
C PHE A 25 -10.07 -27.07 -0.89
N THR A 26 -9.47 -27.99 -1.65
CA THR A 26 -8.88 -29.21 -1.10
C THR A 26 -7.78 -28.87 -0.09
N LYS A 27 -7.35 -29.87 0.69
CA LYS A 27 -6.25 -29.66 1.65
C LYS A 27 -4.98 -29.17 0.94
N GLU A 28 -4.65 -29.79 -0.19
CA GLU A 28 -3.45 -29.48 -0.99
C GLU A 28 -3.53 -28.07 -1.59
N GLN A 29 -4.70 -27.66 -2.10
CA GLN A 29 -4.93 -26.30 -2.61
C GLN A 29 -4.78 -25.25 -1.50
N ARG A 30 -5.31 -25.52 -0.30
CA ARG A 30 -5.19 -24.60 0.85
C ARG A 30 -3.75 -24.49 1.33
N GLU A 31 -3.02 -25.61 1.36
CA GLU A 31 -1.60 -25.62 1.72
C GLU A 31 -0.75 -24.86 0.71
N ALA A 32 -0.99 -25.05 -0.59
CA ALA A 32 -0.32 -24.32 -1.66
C ALA A 32 -0.60 -22.81 -1.59
N ALA A 33 -1.86 -22.40 -1.44
CA ALA A 33 -2.24 -21.00 -1.30
C ALA A 33 -1.63 -20.35 -0.04
N ALA A 34 -1.61 -21.06 1.09
CA ALA A 34 -0.99 -20.55 2.31
C ALA A 34 0.53 -20.39 2.17
N ALA A 35 1.20 -21.33 1.50
CA ALA A 35 2.62 -21.25 1.20
C ALA A 35 2.92 -20.07 0.26
N GLU A 36 2.08 -19.85 -0.75
CA GLU A 36 2.24 -18.76 -1.71
C GLU A 36 2.00 -17.38 -1.06
N ILE A 37 1.00 -17.23 -0.20
CA ILE A 37 0.81 -16.00 0.60
C ILE A 37 2.05 -15.71 1.44
N HIS A 38 2.61 -16.73 2.10
CA HIS A 38 3.81 -16.55 2.91
C HIS A 38 5.05 -16.22 2.06
N ARG A 39 5.18 -16.79 0.86
CA ARG A 39 6.23 -16.43 -0.11
C ARG A 39 6.10 -14.96 -0.52
N ILE A 40 4.90 -14.52 -0.86
CA ILE A 40 4.60 -13.15 -1.28
C ILE A 40 4.84 -12.16 -0.15
N GLU A 41 4.47 -12.50 1.09
CA GLU A 41 4.72 -11.65 2.25
C GLU A 41 6.22 -11.42 2.50
N ARG A 42 7.07 -12.43 2.29
CA ARG A 42 8.53 -12.25 2.37
C ARG A 42 9.06 -11.35 1.25
N GLU A 43 8.43 -11.41 0.08
CA GLU A 43 8.80 -10.63 -1.10
C GLU A 43 8.36 -9.16 -0.97
N LEU A 44 7.12 -8.92 -0.55
CA LEU A 44 6.48 -7.60 -0.58
C LEU A 44 6.43 -6.91 0.79
N GLY A 45 6.70 -7.64 1.87
CA GLY A 45 6.47 -7.20 3.23
C GLY A 45 5.08 -7.62 3.74
N PRO A 46 4.77 -7.29 5.01
CA PRO A 46 3.53 -7.70 5.68
C PRO A 46 2.24 -7.24 4.98
N VAL A 47 1.13 -7.89 5.33
CA VAL A 47 -0.22 -7.48 4.92
C VAL A 47 -0.64 -6.19 5.65
N VAL A 48 -1.21 -5.25 4.91
CA VAL A 48 -1.58 -3.90 5.37
C VAL A 48 -3.07 -3.62 5.13
N SER A 49 -3.65 -2.69 5.87
CA SER A 49 -5.04 -2.26 5.70
C SER A 49 -5.16 -1.02 4.82
N GLU A 50 -4.20 -0.11 4.88
CA GLU A 50 -4.21 1.13 4.10
C GLU A 50 -2.77 1.53 3.78
N TYR A 51 -2.56 2.06 2.59
CA TYR A 51 -1.29 2.67 2.18
C TYR A 51 -1.19 4.11 2.66
N PRO A 52 0.02 4.62 2.92
CA PRO A 52 0.26 6.05 2.90
C PRO A 52 -0.16 6.65 1.55
N SER A 53 -0.76 7.84 1.53
CA SER A 53 -1.20 8.50 0.30
C SER A 53 -0.06 8.74 -0.70
N TRP A 54 1.15 8.92 -0.19
CA TRP A 54 2.36 9.10 -1.00
C TRP A 54 2.91 7.78 -1.59
N HIS A 55 2.37 6.62 -1.22
CA HIS A 55 2.88 5.34 -1.65
C HIS A 55 2.68 5.13 -3.18
N PRO A 56 3.65 4.55 -3.90
CA PRO A 56 3.57 4.38 -5.36
C PRO A 56 2.29 3.73 -5.89
N LEU A 57 1.71 2.81 -5.12
CA LEU A 57 0.51 2.05 -5.51
C LEU A 57 -0.79 2.85 -5.37
N VAL A 58 -0.76 4.05 -4.80
CA VAL A 58 -1.97 4.89 -4.62
C VAL A 58 -1.76 6.34 -5.03
N ARG A 59 -0.52 6.84 -5.09
CA ARG A 59 -0.17 8.25 -5.32
C ARG A 59 -0.74 8.92 -6.58
N ASN A 60 -1.22 8.15 -7.57
CA ASN A 60 -1.78 8.69 -8.81
C ASN A 60 -3.26 9.12 -8.63
N HIS A 61 -3.55 9.76 -7.50
CA HIS A 61 -4.87 10.26 -7.15
C HIS A 61 -4.93 11.79 -7.24
N SER A 62 -6.14 12.35 -7.12
CA SER A 62 -6.30 13.80 -7.01
C SER A 62 -5.60 14.30 -5.74
N PRO A 63 -4.80 15.37 -5.80
CA PRO A 63 -4.18 15.94 -4.60
C PRO A 63 -5.18 16.42 -3.53
N ARG A 64 -6.42 16.72 -3.93
CA ARG A 64 -7.49 17.17 -3.03
C ARG A 64 -8.26 16.02 -2.37
N LEU A 65 -8.14 14.81 -2.90
CA LEU A 65 -8.86 13.62 -2.45
C LEU A 65 -7.83 12.48 -2.37
N PRO A 66 -7.04 12.42 -1.29
CA PRO A 66 -6.01 11.42 -1.13
C PRO A 66 -6.63 10.02 -1.02
N GLU A 67 -6.06 9.08 -1.78
CA GLU A 67 -6.45 7.68 -1.75
C GLU A 67 -5.43 6.87 -0.94
N THR A 68 -5.94 5.93 -0.15
CA THR A 68 -5.10 5.04 0.68
C THR A 68 -5.24 3.58 0.27
N PHE A 69 -5.95 3.29 -0.82
CA PHE A 69 -6.11 1.95 -1.38
C PHE A 69 -6.11 1.98 -2.91
N PRO A 70 -5.48 1.00 -3.59
CA PRO A 70 -5.53 0.88 -5.04
C PRO A 70 -6.97 0.80 -5.54
N ASN A 71 -7.33 1.71 -6.44
CA ASN A 71 -8.65 1.78 -7.05
C ASN A 71 -8.60 2.57 -8.37
N ARG A 72 -9.76 2.78 -9.00
CA ARG A 72 -9.89 3.51 -10.27
C ARG A 72 -9.32 4.93 -10.22
N ARG A 73 -9.48 5.63 -9.09
CA ARG A 73 -8.95 6.98 -8.88
C ARG A 73 -7.43 7.02 -8.74
N CYS A 74 -6.80 5.86 -8.56
CA CYS A 74 -5.34 5.67 -8.61
C CYS A 74 -4.84 5.11 -9.96
N GLY A 75 -5.75 4.87 -10.91
CA GLY A 75 -5.44 4.31 -12.23
C GLY A 75 -5.65 2.81 -12.40
N TYR A 76 -6.19 2.11 -11.38
CA TYR A 76 -6.43 0.65 -11.45
C TYR A 76 -7.88 0.31 -11.79
N GLU A 77 -8.10 -0.27 -12.97
CA GLU A 77 -9.39 -0.75 -13.43
C GLU A 77 -9.52 -2.26 -13.25
N GLY A 78 -10.73 -2.72 -12.92
CA GLY A 78 -11.05 -4.15 -12.86
C GLY A 78 -10.54 -4.90 -11.62
N LEU A 79 -9.92 -4.22 -10.65
CA LEU A 79 -9.54 -4.84 -9.38
C LEU A 79 -10.74 -5.52 -8.71
N ASP A 80 -10.51 -6.73 -8.22
CA ASP A 80 -11.50 -7.51 -7.49
C ASP A 80 -10.82 -8.35 -6.41
N HIS A 81 -11.54 -8.65 -5.34
CA HIS A 81 -11.07 -9.48 -4.23
C HIS A 81 -9.60 -9.22 -3.83
N THR A 82 -9.29 -7.96 -3.51
CA THR A 82 -7.91 -7.50 -3.36
C THR A 82 -7.41 -7.56 -1.93
N VAL A 83 -6.15 -7.99 -1.75
CA VAL A 83 -5.42 -7.95 -0.47
C VAL A 83 -4.11 -7.22 -0.66
N TRP A 84 -3.81 -6.30 0.26
CA TRP A 84 -2.67 -5.39 0.17
C TRP A 84 -1.52 -5.82 1.08
N PHE A 85 -0.29 -5.66 0.58
CA PHE A 85 0.99 -5.85 1.26
C PHE A 85 1.78 -4.53 1.21
N VAL A 86 2.84 -4.39 2.00
CA VAL A 86 3.62 -3.13 2.05
C VAL A 86 4.04 -2.65 0.65
N ASN A 87 4.55 -3.53 -0.21
CA ASN A 87 5.06 -3.17 -1.54
C ASN A 87 4.30 -3.81 -2.71
N GLY A 88 3.03 -4.14 -2.54
CA GLY A 88 2.24 -4.71 -3.63
C GLY A 88 0.91 -5.28 -3.16
N PHE A 89 0.14 -5.86 -4.08
CA PHE A 89 -1.14 -6.44 -3.74
C PHE A 89 -1.46 -7.64 -4.63
N ILE A 90 -2.34 -8.50 -4.11
CA ILE A 90 -2.95 -9.59 -4.85
C ILE A 90 -4.37 -9.18 -5.19
N THR A 91 -4.81 -9.43 -6.42
CA THR A 91 -6.21 -9.27 -6.84
C THR A 91 -6.66 -10.52 -7.59
N CYS A 92 -7.91 -10.92 -7.38
CA CYS A 92 -8.48 -12.16 -7.92
C CYS A 92 -9.76 -11.87 -8.73
N PRO A 93 -9.66 -11.23 -9.92
CA PRO A 93 -10.82 -11.07 -10.82
C PRO A 93 -11.36 -12.42 -11.30
N TYR A 94 -12.68 -12.51 -11.46
CA TYR A 94 -13.33 -13.66 -12.10
C TYR A 94 -12.81 -13.88 -13.53
N THR A 95 -12.52 -15.14 -13.84
CA THR A 95 -12.07 -15.59 -15.17
C THR A 95 -13.14 -15.29 -16.20
N GLY A 96 -12.75 -14.76 -17.36
CA GLY A 96 -13.69 -14.40 -18.44
C GLY A 96 -14.41 -13.05 -18.27
N SER A 97 -14.23 -12.34 -17.15
CA SER A 97 -14.82 -11.00 -16.93
C SER A 97 -14.21 -9.87 -17.78
N GLY A 98 -13.07 -10.14 -18.43
CA GLY A 98 -12.24 -9.12 -19.07
C GLY A 98 -11.45 -8.24 -18.09
N ASN A 99 -11.61 -8.42 -16.77
CA ASN A 99 -10.92 -7.60 -15.78
C ASN A 99 -9.41 -7.90 -15.72
N VAL A 100 -8.97 -9.12 -16.01
CA VAL A 100 -7.54 -9.47 -16.06
C VAL A 100 -6.79 -8.52 -17.00
N GLN A 101 -7.27 -8.35 -18.24
CA GLN A 101 -6.64 -7.45 -19.20
C GLN A 101 -6.73 -5.99 -18.76
N LYS A 102 -7.86 -5.55 -18.18
CA LYS A 102 -8.00 -4.19 -17.66
C LYS A 102 -6.96 -3.87 -16.59
N ILE A 103 -6.67 -4.81 -15.70
CA ILE A 103 -5.68 -4.63 -14.63
C ILE A 103 -4.26 -4.56 -15.24
N ILE A 104 -3.94 -5.43 -16.19
CA ILE A 104 -2.66 -5.42 -16.92
C ILE A 104 -2.46 -4.07 -17.63
N ASP A 105 -3.44 -3.67 -18.44
CA ASP A 105 -3.44 -2.39 -19.16
C ASP A 105 -3.32 -1.20 -18.19
N SER A 106 -3.97 -1.28 -17.03
CA SER A 106 -3.89 -0.25 -15.98
C SER A 106 -2.46 -0.11 -15.47
N VAL A 107 -1.78 -1.21 -15.16
CA VAL A 107 -0.40 -1.20 -14.66
C VAL A 107 0.57 -0.65 -15.71
N GLU A 108 0.40 -1.05 -16.97
CA GLU A 108 1.24 -0.58 -18.09
C GLU A 108 1.07 0.94 -18.37
N LYS A 109 -0.10 1.49 -18.08
CA LYS A 109 -0.41 2.92 -18.24
C LYS A 109 0.05 3.79 -17.07
N LEU A 110 0.50 3.21 -15.96
CA LEU A 110 0.93 4.00 -14.80
C LEU A 110 2.14 4.88 -15.17
N PRO A 111 2.21 6.12 -14.66
CA PRO A 111 3.36 7.00 -14.90
C PRO A 111 4.67 6.36 -14.44
N SER A 112 5.70 6.46 -15.29
CA SER A 112 7.06 6.02 -14.96
C SER A 112 7.67 6.91 -13.87
N HIS A 113 8.52 6.31 -13.02
CA HIS A 113 9.23 7.03 -11.97
C HIS A 113 10.66 6.52 -11.81
N PRO A 114 11.68 7.39 -11.62
CA PRO A 114 13.08 6.96 -11.56
C PRO A 114 13.46 6.16 -10.31
N LYS A 115 12.58 6.07 -9.30
CA LYS A 115 12.85 5.39 -8.02
C LYS A 115 12.06 4.11 -7.79
N PHE A 116 11.10 3.81 -8.65
CA PHE A 116 10.32 2.58 -8.54
C PHE A 116 9.67 2.22 -9.87
N THR A 117 9.35 0.94 -10.03
CA THR A 117 8.58 0.42 -11.15
C THR A 117 7.43 -0.40 -10.59
N ILE A 118 6.25 -0.32 -11.22
CA ILE A 118 5.11 -1.15 -10.85
C ILE A 118 5.00 -2.25 -11.90
N THR A 119 5.05 -3.49 -11.45
CA THR A 119 4.99 -4.67 -12.32
C THR A 119 3.77 -5.52 -11.97
N ILE A 120 3.35 -6.34 -12.92
CA ILE A 120 2.23 -7.27 -12.74
C ILE A 120 2.62 -8.64 -13.29
N ARG A 121 2.19 -9.71 -12.60
CA ARG A 121 2.28 -11.09 -13.11
C ARG A 121 1.09 -11.92 -12.66
N GLU A 122 0.71 -12.89 -13.48
CA GLU A 122 -0.22 -13.95 -13.08
C GLU A 122 0.50 -14.97 -12.20
N LEU A 123 -0.19 -15.45 -11.16
CA LEU A 123 0.28 -16.52 -10.29
C LEU A 123 -0.35 -17.85 -10.72
N GLU A 124 0.45 -18.91 -10.70
CA GLU A 124 -0.05 -20.27 -10.98
C GLU A 124 -1.03 -20.75 -9.89
N THR A 125 -0.80 -20.31 -8.64
CA THR A 125 -1.67 -20.66 -7.51
C THR A 125 -2.94 -19.80 -7.54
N ARG A 126 -4.08 -20.47 -7.67
CA ARG A 126 -5.41 -19.84 -7.58
C ARG A 126 -5.71 -19.48 -6.13
N MET A 127 -6.29 -18.30 -5.94
CA MET A 127 -6.71 -17.76 -4.63
C MET A 127 -8.15 -17.24 -4.73
N TYR A 128 -8.79 -17.05 -3.58
CA TYR A 128 -10.17 -16.60 -3.38
C TYR A 128 -11.24 -17.56 -3.90
N PHE A 129 -11.18 -17.97 -5.16
CA PHE A 129 -12.13 -18.89 -5.78
C PHE A 129 -11.52 -19.56 -7.02
N GLU A 130 -11.94 -20.80 -7.33
CA GLU A 130 -11.40 -21.59 -8.44
C GLU A 130 -11.62 -20.92 -9.81
N GLY A 131 -12.74 -20.22 -9.97
CA GLY A 131 -13.07 -19.46 -11.17
C GLY A 131 -12.39 -18.09 -11.28
N THR A 132 -11.32 -17.79 -10.54
CA THR A 132 -10.61 -16.49 -10.60
C THR A 132 -9.18 -16.63 -11.10
N THR A 133 -8.65 -15.57 -11.72
CA THR A 133 -7.24 -15.45 -12.05
C THR A 133 -6.54 -14.62 -10.99
N THR A 134 -5.48 -15.16 -10.39
CA THR A 134 -4.75 -14.47 -9.32
C THR A 134 -3.61 -13.66 -9.91
N LEU A 135 -3.67 -12.35 -9.76
CA LEU A 135 -2.66 -11.41 -10.24
C LEU A 135 -1.91 -10.82 -9.05
N LEU A 136 -0.58 -10.76 -9.16
CA LEU A 136 0.30 -10.06 -8.23
C LEU A 136 0.77 -8.77 -8.88
N VAL A 137 0.42 -7.64 -8.27
CA VAL A 137 0.97 -6.33 -8.61
C VAL A 137 2.02 -5.96 -7.57
N LYS A 138 3.21 -5.55 -8.03
CA LYS A 138 4.37 -5.29 -7.18
C LYS A 138 4.93 -3.90 -7.46
N CYS A 139 5.30 -3.19 -6.39
CA CYS A 139 6.15 -2.02 -6.46
C CYS A 139 7.61 -2.44 -6.22
N GLU A 140 8.44 -2.28 -7.24
CA GLU A 140 9.86 -2.58 -7.21
C GLU A 140 10.65 -1.28 -7.07
N TRP A 141 11.30 -1.10 -5.93
CA TRP A 141 12.13 0.07 -5.68
C TRP A 141 13.47 -0.05 -6.40
N SER A 142 14.01 1.08 -6.87
CA SER A 142 15.29 1.12 -7.60
C SER A 142 16.52 0.78 -6.75
N GLY A 143 16.34 0.47 -5.46
CA GLY A 143 17.40 0.15 -4.52
C GLY A 143 16.93 -0.86 -3.48
N THR A 144 17.85 -1.40 -2.70
CA THR A 144 17.55 -2.40 -1.68
C THR A 144 16.78 -1.77 -0.53
N LEU A 145 15.65 -2.38 -0.16
CA LEU A 145 14.93 -2.00 1.03
C LEU A 145 15.59 -2.56 2.29
N PRO A 146 15.54 -1.83 3.42
CA PRO A 146 15.87 -2.34 4.75
C PRO A 146 15.06 -3.58 5.16
N ALA A 147 15.33 -4.07 6.37
CA ALA A 147 14.64 -5.22 6.96
C ALA A 147 13.10 -5.09 6.85
N HIS A 148 12.43 -6.23 6.67
CA HIS A 148 10.96 -6.33 6.52
C HIS A 148 10.36 -5.56 5.33
N GLN A 149 11.17 -5.19 4.33
CA GLN A 149 10.72 -4.44 3.16
C GLN A 149 10.15 -3.06 3.53
N GLN A 150 10.63 -2.47 4.62
CA GLN A 150 10.25 -1.11 5.02
C GLN A 150 10.86 -0.08 4.09
N ILE A 151 10.15 1.03 3.87
CA ILE A 151 10.54 2.11 2.97
C ILE A 151 11.48 3.06 3.73
N PRO A 152 12.72 3.27 3.26
CA PRO A 152 13.68 4.10 3.96
C PRO A 152 13.30 5.58 3.90
N LYS A 153 13.77 6.34 4.90
CA LYS A 153 13.65 7.80 5.00
C LYS A 153 13.98 8.56 3.71
N SER A 154 15.00 8.12 2.98
CA SER A 154 15.45 8.74 1.72
C SER A 154 14.44 8.63 0.57
N LEU A 155 13.46 7.73 0.67
CA LEU A 155 12.35 7.57 -0.28
C LEU A 155 11.05 8.12 0.28
N ALA A 156 10.72 7.82 1.54
CA ALA A 156 9.46 8.20 2.16
C ALA A 156 9.30 9.73 2.28
N ILE A 157 10.33 10.46 2.73
CA ILE A 157 10.23 11.91 2.91
C ILE A 157 10.00 12.64 1.57
N PRO A 158 10.82 12.44 0.53
CA PRO A 158 10.58 13.12 -0.75
C PRO A 158 9.21 12.80 -1.36
N LEU A 159 8.75 11.55 -1.27
CA LEU A 159 7.43 11.16 -1.78
C LEU A 159 6.30 11.84 -0.99
N MET A 160 6.39 11.87 0.34
CA MET A 160 5.43 12.59 1.18
C MET A 160 5.41 14.08 0.84
N LEU A 161 6.58 14.72 0.71
CA LEU A 161 6.65 16.15 0.37
C LEU A 161 6.08 16.46 -1.03
N GLN A 162 6.31 15.58 -2.02
CA GLN A 162 5.71 15.71 -3.35
C GLN A 162 4.17 15.71 -3.30
N GLN A 163 3.59 15.03 -2.32
CA GLN A 163 2.15 14.95 -2.14
C GLN A 163 1.59 16.11 -1.32
N GLU A 164 2.27 16.47 -0.23
CA GLU A 164 1.73 17.41 0.77
C GLU A 164 2.04 18.88 0.43
N ILE A 165 3.19 19.19 -0.19
CA ILE A 165 3.54 20.57 -0.52
C ILE A 165 2.45 21.21 -1.40
N PRO A 166 2.03 20.64 -2.54
CA PRO A 166 1.08 21.29 -3.45
C PRO A 166 -0.24 21.75 -2.78
N ALA A 167 -0.62 21.16 -1.65
CA ALA A 167 -1.85 21.53 -0.94
C ALA A 167 -1.91 22.99 -0.47
N TRP A 168 -0.78 23.70 -0.35
CA TRP A 168 -0.77 25.13 -0.02
C TRP A 168 -1.57 25.99 -1.03
N GLU A 169 -1.71 25.53 -2.28
CA GLU A 169 -2.42 26.27 -3.33
C GLU A 169 -3.94 26.34 -3.10
N TRP A 170 -4.51 25.45 -2.28
CA TRP A 170 -5.96 25.39 -2.03
C TRP A 170 -6.36 25.19 -0.58
N ALA A 171 -5.44 24.80 0.30
CA ALA A 171 -5.72 24.64 1.71
C ALA A 171 -5.99 26.01 2.35
N VAL A 172 -7.01 26.05 3.20
CA VAL A 172 -7.35 27.22 4.03
C VAL A 172 -7.06 26.96 5.50
N ARG A 173 -6.82 25.71 5.87
CA ARG A 173 -6.44 25.26 7.21
C ARG A 173 -5.44 24.12 7.16
N SER A 174 -4.60 24.01 8.20
CA SER A 174 -3.75 22.85 8.43
C SER A 174 -4.45 21.82 9.32
N GLU A 175 -4.13 20.54 9.07
CA GLU A 175 -4.59 19.43 9.90
C GLU A 175 -3.54 19.03 10.94
N SER A 176 -4.01 18.47 12.05
CA SER A 176 -3.11 17.98 13.09
C SER A 176 -2.38 16.69 12.64
N TRP A 177 -1.20 16.42 13.22
CA TRP A 177 -0.55 15.11 13.05
C TRP A 177 -1.47 13.94 13.40
N THR A 178 -2.29 14.08 14.44
CA THR A 178 -3.20 13.01 14.89
C THR A 178 -4.23 12.66 13.81
N THR A 179 -4.69 13.67 13.05
CA THR A 179 -5.57 13.49 11.89
C THR A 179 -4.80 12.85 10.73
N MET A 180 -3.62 13.38 10.40
CA MET A 180 -2.89 13.00 9.18
C MET A 180 -2.02 11.75 9.29
N GLN A 181 -1.73 11.27 10.50
CA GLN A 181 -0.79 10.17 10.70
C GLN A 181 -1.15 8.91 9.91
N ARG A 182 -2.43 8.60 9.70
CA ARG A 182 -2.86 7.44 8.91
C ARG A 182 -2.55 7.62 7.43
N TYR A 183 -2.82 8.80 6.88
CA TYR A 183 -2.47 9.15 5.49
C TYR A 183 -0.96 9.19 5.26
N ILE A 184 -0.17 9.55 6.28
CA ILE A 184 1.29 9.67 6.17
C ILE A 184 2.01 8.35 6.48
N LEU A 185 1.52 7.53 7.40
CA LEU A 185 2.17 6.29 7.84
C LEU A 185 1.53 5.02 7.25
N GLY A 186 0.32 5.12 6.69
CA GLY A 186 -0.51 3.96 6.33
C GLY A 186 -1.11 3.27 7.56
N GLU A 187 -1.77 2.13 7.35
CA GLU A 187 -2.38 1.33 8.41
C GLU A 187 -2.01 -0.16 8.27
N PRO A 188 -1.59 -0.85 9.34
CA PRO A 188 -1.57 -0.41 10.74
C PRO A 188 -0.36 0.46 11.09
N CYS A 189 -0.58 1.45 11.95
CA CYS A 189 0.45 2.36 12.45
C CYS A 189 0.34 2.62 13.96
N GLY A 190 1.47 2.99 14.56
CA GLY A 190 1.53 3.71 15.82
C GLY A 190 1.65 5.22 15.59
N ASN A 191 1.99 5.95 16.65
CA ASN A 191 2.15 7.41 16.57
C ASN A 191 3.40 7.84 15.77
N ARG A 192 4.36 6.92 15.52
CA ARG A 192 5.70 7.23 14.98
C ARG A 192 6.31 6.12 14.11
N SER A 193 5.55 5.08 13.76
CA SER A 193 6.03 3.93 13.00
C SER A 193 4.84 3.19 12.40
N SER A 194 5.07 2.40 11.36
CA SER A 194 4.05 1.51 10.78
C SER A 194 4.69 0.26 10.19
N LEU A 195 3.91 -0.57 9.49
CA LEU A 195 4.48 -1.65 8.68
C LEU A 195 5.27 -1.12 7.47
N PHE A 196 5.03 0.12 7.05
CA PHE A 196 5.73 0.75 5.92
C PHE A 196 7.07 1.36 6.32
N VAL A 197 7.16 1.95 7.52
CA VAL A 197 8.34 2.73 7.93
C VAL A 197 8.72 2.43 9.37
N ASP A 198 10.03 2.41 9.62
CA ASP A 198 10.57 2.26 10.97
C ASP A 198 10.35 3.52 11.83
N GLN A 199 10.76 3.44 13.10
CA GLN A 199 10.56 4.53 14.05
C GLN A 199 11.36 5.79 13.69
N GLU A 200 12.57 5.64 13.16
CA GLU A 200 13.41 6.76 12.74
C GLU A 200 12.75 7.51 11.58
N THR A 201 12.32 6.77 10.56
CA THR A 201 11.66 7.30 9.38
C THR A 201 10.31 7.91 9.71
N GLY A 202 9.49 7.25 10.54
CA GLY A 202 8.20 7.79 10.98
C GLY A 202 8.34 9.07 11.82
N LEU A 203 9.36 9.17 12.67
CA LEU A 203 9.69 10.41 13.37
C LEU A 203 10.11 11.53 12.40
N ALA A 204 10.88 11.20 11.38
CA ALA A 204 11.32 12.17 10.39
C ALA A 204 10.17 12.67 9.51
N LEU A 205 9.25 11.78 9.09
CA LEU A 205 8.00 12.14 8.41
C LEU A 205 7.14 13.09 9.26
N LYS A 206 6.96 12.75 10.54
CA LYS A 206 6.23 13.61 11.48
C LYS A 206 6.84 15.01 11.58
N LYS A 207 8.16 15.10 11.76
CA LYS A 207 8.86 16.38 11.83
C LYS A 207 8.69 17.19 10.55
N ALA A 208 8.86 16.55 9.39
CA ALA A 208 8.71 17.21 8.10
C ALA A 208 7.28 17.75 7.92
N TYR A 209 6.24 16.94 8.18
CA TYR A 209 4.86 17.40 8.11
C TYR A 209 4.58 18.57 9.07
N GLN A 210 5.05 18.46 10.32
CA GLN A 210 4.85 19.50 11.31
C GLN A 210 5.53 20.82 10.89
N MET A 211 6.71 20.77 10.24
CA MET A 211 7.34 21.95 9.68
C MET A 211 6.49 22.62 8.58
N LEU A 212 5.80 21.84 7.74
CA LEU A 212 4.86 22.40 6.75
C LEU A 212 3.70 23.12 7.45
N VAL A 213 3.11 22.50 8.47
CA VAL A 213 2.04 23.10 9.28
C VAL A 213 2.51 24.38 9.97
N ASP A 214 3.64 24.33 10.67
CA ASP A 214 4.18 25.44 11.47
C ASP A 214 4.65 26.62 10.58
N SER A 215 4.89 26.39 9.29
CA SER A 215 5.19 27.45 8.32
C SER A 215 3.99 28.36 8.02
N GLY A 216 2.77 27.93 8.33
CA GLY A 216 1.53 28.61 8.00
C GLY A 216 1.09 28.47 6.53
N MET A 217 1.79 27.67 5.72
CA MET A 217 1.51 27.53 4.28
C MET A 217 0.11 26.99 3.95
N TYR A 218 -0.51 26.25 4.87
CA TYR A 218 -1.87 25.73 4.69
C TYR A 218 -2.96 26.65 5.27
N GLY A 219 -2.59 27.80 5.85
CA GLY A 219 -3.52 28.69 6.55
C GLY A 219 -3.61 28.42 8.06
N LEU A 220 -4.77 28.75 8.66
CA LEU A 220 -4.98 28.67 10.10
C LEU A 220 -4.96 27.22 10.60
N GLN A 221 -4.44 26.99 11.80
CA GLN A 221 -4.43 25.66 12.39
C GLN A 221 -5.79 25.28 12.95
N ASN A 222 -6.27 24.08 12.60
CA ASN A 222 -7.45 23.44 13.23
C ASN A 222 -7.12 22.88 14.62
#